data_AF-A0A7K2TCZ2-F1
#
_entry.id   AF-A0A7K2TCZ2-F1
#
_cell.length_a   1.000
_cell.length_b   1.000
_cell.length_c   1.000
_cell.angle_alpha   90.00
_cell.angle_beta   90.00
_cell.angle_gamma   90.00
#
_symmetry.space_group_name_H-M   'P 1'
#
loop_
_entity.id
_entity.type
_entity.pdbx_description
1 polymer ?
#
loop_
_entity_poly.entity_id
_entity_poly.type
_entity_poly.pdbx_seq_one_letter_code
_entity_poly.pdbx_strand_id
1 'polypeptide(L)'
;MPRSNARPQPHPLAAYADQIDPVTTYALRDVAALLGLSLSNVSGMALHGWLPGSRLRPHRRGGRTYTWTGKQLLRIAARPIRVEYDHDRYGPATLYRVGCRCPVCMRAHTAESRERKRALSEEAFPAETRAEVITLVAAGTPIADAAAEAGVSLAKVYGRATWDLAFGDQLDEAAWSLCVLGENAPGCGSPAGYRGKPKGRATRPACRGTGCREWRRAQAQAERSAAEE
;
A
#
# COMPACT_ATOMS: atom_id res chain seq x y z
N MET A 1 -16.77 21.23 9.73
CA MET A 1 -16.15 19.90 9.96
C MET A 1 -16.80 19.29 11.20
N PRO A 2 -17.37 18.07 11.15
CA PRO A 2 -17.97 17.47 12.34
C PRO A 2 -16.87 17.21 13.38
N ARG A 3 -16.99 17.86 14.54
CA ARG A 3 -16.19 17.53 15.72
C ARG A 3 -16.41 16.04 16.01
N SER A 4 -15.33 15.25 15.95
CA SER A 4 -15.40 13.83 16.27
C SER A 4 -15.92 13.70 17.71
N ASN A 5 -17.16 13.23 17.86
CA ASN A 5 -17.75 12.85 19.15
C ASN A 5 -16.99 11.62 19.70
N ALA A 6 -15.76 11.83 20.13
CA ALA A 6 -14.93 10.79 20.71
C ALA A 6 -15.53 10.42 22.08
N ARG A 7 -16.21 9.27 22.14
CA ARG A 7 -16.60 8.67 23.41
C ARG A 7 -15.32 8.49 24.25
N PRO A 8 -15.33 8.84 25.55
CA PRO A 8 -14.18 8.59 26.40
C PRO A 8 -13.87 7.09 26.37
N GLN A 9 -12.67 6.75 25.90
CA GLN A 9 -12.18 5.37 25.87
C GLN A 9 -11.20 5.16 27.03
N PRO A 10 -11.18 3.96 27.63
CA PRO A 10 -10.15 3.63 28.59
C PRO A 10 -8.78 3.76 27.93
N HIS A 11 -7.80 4.28 28.68
CA HIS A 11 -6.44 4.39 28.19
C HIS A 11 -5.89 3.00 27.83
N PRO A 12 -5.12 2.79 26.75
CA PRO A 12 -4.54 1.48 26.41
C PRO A 12 -3.75 0.83 27.57
N LEU A 13 -2.97 1.62 28.31
CA LEU A 13 -2.29 1.20 29.55
C LEU A 13 -3.21 0.68 30.67
N ALA A 14 -4.52 0.98 30.67
CA ALA A 14 -5.43 0.53 31.73
C ALA A 14 -5.45 -0.99 31.89
N ALA A 15 -5.34 -1.73 30.77
CA ALA A 15 -5.29 -3.19 30.77
C ALA A 15 -3.98 -3.79 31.34
N TYR A 16 -2.97 -2.95 31.61
CA TYR A 16 -1.65 -3.37 32.06
C TYR A 16 -1.28 -2.72 33.41
N ALA A 17 -2.25 -2.13 34.11
CA ALA A 17 -1.99 -1.39 35.35
C ALA A 17 -1.38 -2.27 36.45
N ASP A 18 -1.74 -3.54 36.49
CA ASP A 18 -1.22 -4.57 37.39
C ASP A 18 0.25 -4.94 37.11
N GLN A 19 0.73 -4.72 35.89
CA GLN A 19 2.10 -5.01 35.45
C GLN A 19 3.06 -3.83 35.62
N ILE A 20 2.56 -2.66 36.04
CA ILE A 20 3.36 -1.45 36.19
C ILE A 20 3.83 -1.32 37.64
N ASP A 21 5.13 -1.46 37.86
CA ASP A 21 5.76 -1.17 39.15
C ASP A 21 5.83 0.37 39.35
N PRO A 22 5.19 0.93 40.39
CA PRO A 22 5.18 2.37 40.64
C PRO A 22 6.56 3.00 40.82
N VAL A 23 7.57 2.25 41.27
CA VAL A 23 8.92 2.78 41.57
C VAL A 23 9.83 2.74 40.34
N THR A 24 9.55 1.86 39.38
CA THR A 24 10.39 1.67 38.19
C THR A 24 10.25 2.85 37.21
N THR A 25 11.35 3.18 36.50
CA THR A 25 11.34 4.14 35.38
C THR A 25 11.30 3.37 34.07
N TYR A 26 10.30 3.66 33.25
CA TYR A 26 10.06 3.07 31.94
C TYR A 26 10.53 4.03 30.86
N ALA A 27 11.42 3.57 29.98
CA ALA A 27 11.72 4.25 28.73
C ALA A 27 10.67 3.91 27.67
N LEU A 28 10.67 4.68 26.57
CA LEU A 28 9.79 4.45 25.42
C LEU A 28 9.76 2.99 24.94
N ARG A 29 10.90 2.30 24.98
CA ARG A 29 11.00 0.89 24.59
C ARG A 29 10.31 -0.05 25.57
N ASP A 30 10.38 0.23 26.86
CA ASP A 30 9.73 -0.57 27.90
C ASP A 30 8.21 -0.42 27.81
N VAL A 31 7.72 0.79 27.55
CA VAL A 31 6.29 1.04 27.31
C VAL A 31 5.81 0.35 26.02
N ALA A 32 6.63 0.33 24.96
CA ALA A 32 6.33 -0.40 23.73
C ALA A 32 6.23 -1.92 23.96
N ALA A 33 7.17 -2.47 24.73
CA ALA A 33 7.13 -3.88 25.13
C ALA A 33 5.90 -4.20 25.98
N LEU A 34 5.59 -3.36 26.99
CA LEU A 34 4.42 -3.50 27.86
C LEU A 34 3.11 -3.55 27.06
N LEU A 35 2.95 -2.68 26.07
CA LEU A 35 1.75 -2.60 25.24
C LEU A 35 1.72 -3.60 24.08
N GLY A 36 2.81 -4.34 23.82
CA GLY A 36 2.95 -5.18 22.63
C GLY A 36 2.89 -4.38 21.32
N LEU A 37 3.35 -3.13 21.32
CA LEU A 37 3.31 -2.23 20.17
C LEU A 37 4.72 -1.95 19.61
N SER A 38 4.78 -1.49 18.36
CA SER A 38 6.04 -1.00 17.78
C SER A 38 6.49 0.30 18.47
N LEU A 39 7.81 0.52 18.50
CA LEU A 39 8.39 1.74 19.07
C LEU A 39 7.85 3.02 18.40
N SER A 40 7.63 2.97 17.09
CA SER A 40 7.07 4.09 16.32
C SER A 40 5.65 4.44 16.75
N ASN A 41 4.82 3.44 17.07
CA ASN A 41 3.46 3.67 17.56
C ASN A 41 3.46 4.36 18.92
N VAL A 42 4.28 3.87 19.86
CA VAL A 42 4.38 4.48 21.20
C VAL A 42 5.04 5.87 21.16
N SER A 43 6.01 6.07 20.25
CA SER A 43 6.57 7.42 19.99
C SER A 43 5.48 8.39 19.53
N GLY A 44 4.60 7.96 18.62
CA GLY A 44 3.42 8.72 18.21
C GLY A 44 2.49 9.02 19.39
N MET A 45 2.21 8.02 20.23
CA MET A 45 1.40 8.22 21.45
C MET A 45 1.99 9.30 22.38
N ALA A 46 3.31 9.31 22.57
CA ALA A 46 3.99 10.33 23.37
C ALA A 46 3.90 11.72 22.73
N LEU A 47 4.19 11.83 21.42
CA LEU A 47 4.17 13.09 20.68
C LEU A 47 2.78 13.71 20.56
N HIS A 48 1.74 12.88 20.51
CA HIS A 48 0.35 13.32 20.30
C HIS A 48 -0.48 13.31 21.58
N GLY A 49 0.19 13.33 22.75
CA GLY A 49 -0.46 13.62 24.03
C GLY A 49 -1.19 12.45 24.69
N TRP A 50 -1.04 11.23 24.17
CA TRP A 50 -1.59 10.03 24.81
C TRP A 50 -0.75 9.61 26.02
N LEU A 51 0.56 9.84 25.99
CA LEU A 51 1.48 9.56 27.10
C LEU A 51 2.11 10.86 27.64
N PRO A 52 1.31 11.76 28.24
CA PRO A 52 1.79 13.08 28.66
C PRO A 52 2.78 12.99 29.84
N GLY A 53 3.50 14.07 30.10
CA GLY A 53 4.36 14.19 31.28
C GLY A 53 5.66 13.38 31.22
N SER A 54 6.03 12.89 30.04
CA SER A 54 7.32 12.26 29.78
C SER A 54 8.48 13.21 30.08
N ARG A 55 9.58 12.69 30.62
CA ARG A 55 10.86 13.41 30.71
C ARG A 55 11.77 12.97 29.57
N LEU A 56 12.36 13.93 28.87
CA LEU A 56 13.43 13.65 27.90
C LEU A 56 14.73 13.35 28.65
N ARG A 57 15.27 12.15 28.50
CA ARG A 57 16.56 11.75 29.06
C ARG A 57 17.57 11.41 27.96
N PRO A 58 18.87 11.68 28.16
CA PRO A 58 19.90 11.22 27.24
C PRO A 58 19.85 9.70 27.11
N HIS A 59 19.91 9.20 25.87
CA HIS A 59 19.94 7.77 25.60
C HIS A 59 21.40 7.29 25.56
N ARG A 60 21.67 6.06 26.05
CA ARG A 60 23.03 5.50 26.16
C ARG A 60 23.80 5.41 24.82
N ARG A 61 23.08 5.34 23.70
CA ARG A 61 23.65 5.27 22.33
C ARG A 61 23.57 6.60 21.58
N GLY A 62 23.42 7.72 22.29
CA GLY A 62 23.19 9.04 21.72
C GLY A 62 21.70 9.35 21.51
N GLY A 63 21.38 10.65 21.44
CA GLY A 63 20.01 11.17 21.32
C GLY A 63 19.27 11.33 22.64
N ARG A 64 17.97 11.68 22.56
CA ARG A 64 17.06 11.83 23.71
C ARG A 64 15.93 10.80 23.59
N THR A 65 15.52 10.22 24.70
CA THR A 65 14.38 9.30 24.78
C THR A 65 13.36 9.78 25.80
N TYR A 66 12.09 9.44 25.57
CA TYR A 66 11.02 9.70 26.53
C TYR A 66 11.06 8.67 27.65
N THR A 67 10.89 9.15 28.89
CA THR A 67 10.84 8.31 30.09
C THR A 67 9.69 8.71 30.99
N TRP A 68 9.11 7.73 31.69
CA TRP A 68 8.03 7.89 32.65
C TRP A 68 8.35 7.06 33.89
N THR A 69 7.92 7.51 35.06
CA THR A 69 7.88 6.63 36.24
C THR A 69 6.64 5.76 36.20
N GLY A 70 6.65 4.60 36.85
CA GLY A 70 5.47 3.74 36.95
C GLY A 70 4.29 4.46 37.59
N LYS A 71 4.51 5.29 38.61
CA LYS A 71 3.47 6.18 39.17
C LYS A 71 2.84 7.10 38.12
N GLN A 72 3.63 7.63 37.18
CA GLN A 72 3.09 8.44 36.08
C GLN A 72 2.26 7.59 35.13
N LEU A 73 2.76 6.41 34.72
CA LEU A 73 2.03 5.51 33.83
C LEU A 73 0.72 5.01 34.45
N LEU A 74 0.69 4.66 35.74
CA LEU A 74 -0.53 4.30 36.46
C LEU A 74 -1.54 5.45 36.50
N ARG A 75 -1.08 6.68 36.73
CA ARG A 75 -1.95 7.87 36.68
C ARG A 75 -2.54 8.09 35.28
N ILE A 76 -1.73 7.86 34.24
CA ILE A 76 -2.15 7.96 32.84
C ILE A 76 -3.16 6.85 32.52
N ALA A 77 -2.89 5.61 32.94
CA ALA A 77 -3.76 4.45 32.75
C ALA A 77 -5.16 4.63 33.38
N ALA A 78 -5.22 5.28 34.54
CA ALA A 78 -6.48 5.55 35.23
C ALA A 78 -7.33 6.68 34.61
N ARG A 79 -6.80 7.44 33.64
CA ARG A 79 -7.51 8.56 33.02
C ARG A 79 -8.05 8.17 31.65
N PRO A 80 -9.35 8.37 31.38
CA PRO A 80 -9.87 8.19 30.03
C PRO A 80 -9.18 9.19 29.10
N ILE A 81 -8.75 8.72 27.93
CA ILE A 81 -8.17 9.61 26.92
C ILE A 81 -9.30 10.15 26.06
N ARG A 82 -9.27 11.46 25.82
CA ARG A 82 -9.93 12.06 24.66
C ARG A 82 -8.86 12.37 23.64
N VAL A 83 -8.89 11.63 22.55
CA VAL A 83 -7.95 11.82 21.46
C VAL A 83 -8.61 12.74 20.44
N GLU A 84 -8.16 13.99 20.44
CA GLU A 84 -8.57 14.96 19.44
C GLU A 84 -7.49 15.05 18.38
N TYR A 85 -7.88 14.76 17.14
CA TYR A 85 -7.01 14.90 15.98
C TYR A 85 -7.34 16.22 15.29
N ASP A 86 -6.43 17.17 15.36
CA ASP A 86 -6.56 18.48 14.74
C ASP A 86 -6.26 18.38 13.23
N HIS A 87 -7.33 18.33 12.44
CA HIS A 87 -7.28 18.24 10.97
C HIS A 87 -7.02 19.59 10.30
N ASP A 88 -7.10 20.69 11.04
CA ASP A 88 -6.79 22.02 10.52
C ASP A 88 -5.28 22.28 10.63
N ARG A 89 -4.65 21.77 11.70
CA ARG A 89 -3.21 21.89 11.92
C ARG A 89 -2.36 20.86 11.19
N TYR A 90 -2.84 19.63 11.02
CA TYR A 90 -2.05 18.53 10.46
C TYR A 90 -2.69 17.90 9.23
N GLY A 91 -1.84 17.61 8.23
CA GLY A 91 -2.26 16.91 7.02
C GLY A 91 -2.86 15.51 7.32
N PRO A 92 -3.87 15.06 6.56
CA PRO A 92 -4.56 13.80 6.82
C PRO A 92 -3.67 12.54 6.85
N ALA A 93 -2.61 12.49 6.03
CA ALA A 93 -1.66 11.37 6.01
C ALA A 93 -0.84 11.30 7.31
N THR A 94 -0.42 12.46 7.85
CA THR A 94 0.24 12.57 9.15
C THR A 94 -0.70 12.11 10.26
N LEU A 95 -1.95 12.60 10.24
CA LEU A 95 -2.97 12.19 11.21
C LEU A 95 -3.26 10.69 11.19
N TYR A 96 -3.23 10.07 10.01
CA TYR A 96 -3.36 8.62 9.91
C TYR A 96 -2.22 7.88 10.64
N ARG A 97 -0.97 8.31 10.45
CA ARG A 97 0.20 7.66 11.08
C ARG A 97 0.15 7.71 12.60
N VAL A 98 -0.48 8.73 13.15
CA VAL A 98 -0.61 8.96 14.60
C VAL A 98 -1.90 8.37 15.19
N GLY A 99 -2.66 7.64 14.37
CA GLY A 99 -3.78 6.80 14.81
C GLY A 99 -5.16 7.25 14.35
N CYS A 100 -5.31 8.39 13.66
CA CYS A 100 -6.62 8.76 13.12
C CYS A 100 -7.08 7.74 12.07
N ARG A 101 -8.33 7.28 12.17
CA ARG A 101 -8.94 6.31 11.23
C ARG A 101 -10.20 6.86 10.57
N CYS A 102 -10.39 8.18 10.55
CA CYS A 102 -11.52 8.77 9.84
C CYS A 102 -11.40 8.50 8.32
N PRO A 103 -12.52 8.52 7.56
CA PRO A 103 -12.48 8.26 6.12
C PRO A 103 -11.52 9.15 5.33
N VAL A 104 -11.34 10.41 5.74
CA VAL A 104 -10.42 11.36 5.09
C VAL A 104 -8.96 10.92 5.26
N CYS A 105 -8.53 10.67 6.49
CA CYS A 105 -7.17 10.20 6.80
C CYS A 105 -6.86 8.83 6.17
N MET A 106 -7.80 7.89 6.20
CA MET A 106 -7.63 6.58 5.57
C MET A 106 -7.44 6.68 4.05
N ARG A 107 -8.25 7.52 3.38
CA ARG A 107 -8.11 7.76 1.93
C ARG A 107 -6.77 8.40 1.59
N ALA A 108 -6.35 9.42 2.35
CA ALA A 108 -5.07 10.08 2.14
C ALA A 108 -3.89 9.11 2.30
N HIS A 109 -3.87 8.30 3.36
CA HIS A 109 -2.83 7.29 3.54
C HIS A 109 -2.83 6.23 2.44
N THR A 110 -4.01 5.81 1.98
CA THR A 110 -4.13 4.84 0.90
C THR A 110 -3.60 5.42 -0.41
N ALA A 111 -3.89 6.68 -0.71
CA ALA A 111 -3.36 7.38 -1.88
C ALA A 111 -1.83 7.47 -1.84
N GLU A 112 -1.27 7.98 -0.73
CA GLU A 112 0.19 8.07 -0.53
C GLU A 112 0.87 6.69 -0.62
N SER A 113 0.27 5.66 -0.01
CA SER A 113 0.80 4.30 -0.06
C SER A 113 0.78 3.73 -1.48
N ARG A 114 -0.23 4.05 -2.30
CA ARG A 114 -0.29 3.64 -3.71
C ARG A 114 0.78 4.38 -4.52
N GLU A 115 0.91 5.69 -4.33
CA GLU A 115 1.91 6.51 -5.02
C GLU A 115 3.33 6.02 -4.73
N ARG A 116 3.67 5.83 -3.45
CA ARG A 116 4.97 5.27 -3.05
C ARG A 116 5.22 3.90 -3.69
N LYS A 117 4.22 3.01 -3.71
CA LYS A 117 4.36 1.70 -4.35
C LYS A 117 4.56 1.81 -5.86
N ARG A 118 3.92 2.77 -6.52
CA ARG A 118 4.13 3.04 -7.95
C ARG A 118 5.53 3.56 -8.22
N ALA A 119 6.03 4.51 -7.42
CA ALA A 119 7.39 5.03 -7.56
C ALA A 119 8.44 3.91 -7.40
N LEU A 120 8.32 3.08 -6.36
CA LEU A 120 9.19 1.90 -6.18
C LEU A 120 9.06 0.90 -7.34
N SER A 121 7.86 0.74 -7.89
CA SER A 121 7.65 -0.12 -9.06
C SER A 121 8.23 0.47 -10.35
N GLU A 122 8.30 1.80 -10.49
CA GLU A 122 8.91 2.48 -11.63
C GLU A 122 10.42 2.31 -11.58
N GLU A 123 11.03 2.55 -10.42
CA GLU A 123 12.47 2.33 -10.20
C GLU A 123 12.86 0.86 -10.44
N ALA A 124 12.03 -0.08 -9.98
CA ALA A 124 12.32 -1.50 -10.09
C ALA A 124 11.94 -2.14 -11.44
N PHE A 125 11.27 -1.40 -12.34
CA PHE A 125 10.90 -1.82 -13.70
C PHE A 125 10.73 -0.57 -14.60
N PRO A 126 11.84 0.08 -14.98
CA PRO A 126 11.84 1.36 -15.67
C PRO A 126 11.33 1.23 -17.12
N ALA A 127 11.04 2.38 -17.75
CA ALA A 127 10.47 2.42 -19.10
C ALA A 127 11.32 1.71 -20.16
N GLU A 128 12.65 1.77 -20.05
CA GLU A 128 13.58 1.13 -20.96
C GLU A 128 13.47 -0.40 -20.90
N THR A 129 13.52 -0.97 -19.70
CA THR A 129 13.32 -2.41 -19.47
C THR A 129 11.92 -2.85 -19.90
N ARG A 130 10.89 -1.99 -19.75
CA ARG A 130 9.56 -2.27 -20.28
C ARG A 130 9.59 -2.42 -21.81
N ALA A 131 10.21 -1.47 -22.51
CA ALA A 131 10.32 -1.49 -23.96
C ALA A 131 11.14 -2.70 -24.47
N GLU A 132 12.18 -3.10 -23.73
CA GLU A 132 12.97 -4.30 -24.01
C GLU A 132 12.10 -5.57 -23.94
N VAL A 133 11.32 -5.74 -22.86
CA VAL A 133 10.37 -6.86 -22.73
C VAL A 133 9.39 -6.87 -23.91
N ILE A 134 8.82 -5.72 -24.28
CA ILE A 134 7.90 -5.63 -25.43
C ILE A 134 8.60 -6.07 -26.72
N THR A 135 9.85 -5.63 -26.93
CA THR A 135 10.63 -5.95 -28.13
C THR A 135 10.92 -7.44 -28.23
N LEU A 136 11.36 -8.07 -27.14
CA LEU A 136 11.62 -9.52 -27.08
C LEU A 136 10.33 -10.31 -27.36
N VAL A 137 9.22 -9.91 -26.73
CA VAL A 137 7.93 -10.57 -26.94
C VAL A 137 7.47 -10.44 -28.40
N ALA A 138 7.59 -9.24 -28.99
CA ALA A 138 7.24 -9.02 -30.38
C ALA A 138 8.10 -9.86 -31.35
N ALA A 139 9.36 -10.12 -30.99
CA ALA A 139 10.29 -10.96 -31.74
C ALA A 139 10.00 -12.48 -31.64
N GLY A 140 9.01 -12.90 -30.85
CA GLY A 140 8.64 -14.31 -30.70
C GLY A 140 9.05 -14.95 -29.38
N THR A 141 9.70 -14.19 -28.48
CA THR A 141 10.13 -14.72 -27.17
C THR A 141 8.93 -14.83 -26.22
N PRO A 142 8.70 -15.98 -25.56
CA PRO A 142 7.66 -16.09 -24.54
C PRO A 142 7.84 -15.04 -23.42
N ILE A 143 6.74 -14.50 -22.90
CA ILE A 143 6.77 -13.41 -21.90
C ILE A 143 7.62 -13.77 -20.66
N ALA A 144 7.62 -15.04 -20.25
CA ALA A 144 8.43 -15.51 -19.12
C ALA A 144 9.93 -15.39 -19.40
N ASP A 145 10.36 -15.78 -20.59
CA ASP A 145 11.76 -15.73 -21.02
C ASP A 145 12.19 -14.29 -21.29
N ALA A 146 11.34 -13.50 -21.95
CA ALA A 146 11.58 -12.07 -22.17
C ALA A 146 11.72 -11.29 -20.86
N ALA A 147 10.92 -11.62 -19.84
CA ALA A 147 11.04 -11.03 -18.51
C ALA A 147 12.38 -11.41 -17.85
N ALA A 148 12.74 -12.69 -17.90
CA ALA A 148 13.99 -13.18 -17.32
C ALA A 148 15.23 -12.55 -18.00
N GLU A 149 15.21 -12.43 -19.33
CA GLU A 149 16.25 -11.80 -20.13
C GLU A 149 16.40 -10.31 -19.80
N ALA A 150 15.29 -9.58 -19.66
CA ALA A 150 15.27 -8.18 -19.21
C ALA A 150 15.52 -7.99 -17.70
N GLY A 151 15.90 -9.05 -16.96
CA GLY A 151 16.25 -8.98 -15.55
C GLY A 151 15.09 -8.69 -14.59
N VAL A 152 13.84 -8.94 -15.01
CA VAL A 152 12.63 -8.71 -14.19
C VAL A 152 11.83 -9.98 -13.97
N SER A 153 11.12 -10.07 -12.85
CA SER A 153 10.25 -11.22 -12.62
C SER A 153 8.97 -11.13 -13.45
N LEU A 154 8.47 -12.27 -13.90
CA LEU A 154 7.18 -12.36 -14.60
C LEU A 154 6.03 -11.71 -13.82
N ALA A 155 6.03 -11.83 -12.49
CA ALA A 155 5.04 -11.19 -11.63
C ALA A 155 5.10 -9.66 -11.68
N LYS A 156 6.28 -9.05 -11.85
CA LYS A 156 6.42 -7.60 -12.05
C LYS A 156 5.80 -7.16 -13.39
N VAL A 157 6.03 -7.92 -14.46
CA VAL A 157 5.47 -7.63 -15.80
C VAL A 157 3.94 -7.60 -15.75
N TYR A 158 3.30 -8.66 -15.27
CA TYR A 158 1.84 -8.71 -15.17
C TYR A 158 1.29 -7.73 -14.12
N GLY A 159 2.01 -7.56 -13.01
CA GLY A 159 1.69 -6.56 -12.00
C GLY A 159 1.62 -5.17 -12.61
N ARG A 160 2.60 -4.80 -13.46
CA ARG A 160 2.64 -3.53 -14.20
C ARG A 160 1.48 -3.41 -15.19
N ALA A 161 1.31 -4.40 -16.06
CA ALA A 161 0.23 -4.42 -17.07
C ALA A 161 -1.18 -4.28 -16.46
N THR A 162 -1.36 -4.68 -15.19
CA THR A 162 -2.65 -4.55 -14.50
C THR A 162 -3.05 -3.10 -14.20
N TRP A 163 -2.08 -2.19 -13.97
CA TRP A 163 -2.38 -0.81 -13.58
C TRP A 163 -1.86 0.26 -14.54
N ASP A 164 -0.94 -0.11 -15.44
CA ASP A 164 -0.46 0.71 -16.56
C ASP A 164 -1.09 0.17 -17.85
N LEU A 165 -2.22 0.78 -18.25
CA LEU A 165 -3.03 0.31 -19.37
C LEU A 165 -2.26 0.36 -20.70
N ALA A 166 -1.48 1.42 -20.92
CA ALA A 166 -0.70 1.58 -22.15
C ALA A 166 0.36 0.47 -22.29
N PHE A 167 1.08 0.17 -21.20
CA PHE A 167 2.01 -0.96 -21.20
C PHE A 167 1.30 -2.31 -21.38
N GLY A 168 0.16 -2.50 -20.72
CA GLY A 168 -0.65 -3.72 -20.90
C GLY A 168 -1.07 -3.92 -22.35
N ASP A 169 -1.54 -2.86 -23.02
CA ASP A 169 -1.98 -2.91 -24.40
C ASP A 169 -0.83 -3.23 -25.37
N GLN A 170 0.36 -2.66 -25.14
CA GLN A 170 1.58 -2.97 -25.90
C GLN A 170 2.02 -4.42 -25.69
N LEU A 171 2.01 -4.90 -24.45
CA LEU A 171 2.38 -6.28 -24.11
C LEU A 171 1.45 -7.27 -24.78
N ASP A 172 0.16 -6.94 -24.82
CA ASP A 172 -0.81 -7.80 -25.48
C ASP A 172 -0.63 -7.83 -27.00
N GLU A 173 -0.38 -6.68 -27.63
CA GLU A 173 -0.15 -6.62 -29.08
C GLU A 173 1.14 -7.34 -29.45
N ALA A 174 2.20 -7.23 -28.64
CA ALA A 174 3.42 -8.00 -28.82
C ALA A 174 3.17 -9.51 -28.64
N ALA A 175 2.45 -9.91 -27.58
CA ALA A 175 2.19 -11.32 -27.28
C ALA A 175 1.29 -12.00 -28.32
N TRP A 176 0.60 -11.23 -29.15
CA TRP A 176 -0.18 -11.74 -30.27
C TRP A 176 0.65 -12.61 -31.22
N SER A 177 1.86 -12.17 -31.57
CA SER A 177 2.72 -12.87 -32.52
C SER A 177 3.04 -14.30 -32.05
N LEU A 178 2.97 -14.53 -30.73
CA LEU A 178 3.20 -15.83 -30.10
C LEU A 178 2.02 -16.80 -30.26
N CYS A 179 0.82 -16.30 -30.54
CA CYS A 179 -0.40 -17.08 -30.67
C CYS A 179 -0.74 -17.43 -32.14
N VAL A 180 0.15 -17.14 -33.09
CA VAL A 180 -0.07 -17.39 -34.53
C VAL A 180 -0.29 -18.88 -34.85
N LEU A 181 0.27 -19.79 -34.05
CA LEU A 181 0.10 -21.25 -34.18
C LEU A 181 -1.12 -21.80 -33.40
N GLY A 182 -1.98 -20.93 -32.86
CA GLY A 182 -3.18 -21.30 -32.12
C GLY A 182 -3.04 -21.18 -30.59
N GLU A 183 -4.18 -21.22 -29.90
CA GLU A 183 -4.31 -20.95 -28.46
C GLU A 183 -3.59 -21.95 -27.53
N ASN A 184 -3.18 -23.10 -28.07
CA ASN A 184 -2.46 -24.15 -27.34
C ASN A 184 -0.95 -24.13 -27.61
N ALA A 185 -0.45 -23.20 -28.44
CA ALA A 185 0.97 -23.07 -28.69
C ALA A 185 1.69 -22.68 -27.37
N PRO A 186 2.81 -23.32 -27.01
CA PRO A 186 3.54 -23.03 -25.77
C PRO A 186 3.97 -21.56 -25.62
N GLY A 187 4.16 -20.87 -26.75
CA GLY A 187 4.47 -19.43 -26.80
C GLY A 187 3.27 -18.53 -26.53
N CYS A 188 2.05 -18.99 -26.81
CA CYS A 188 0.83 -18.26 -26.46
C CYS A 188 0.71 -18.28 -24.93
N GLY A 189 1.01 -17.15 -24.28
CA GLY A 189 1.28 -17.04 -22.84
C GLY A 189 0.30 -17.75 -21.90
N SER A 190 0.70 -17.98 -20.65
CA SER A 190 -0.04 -18.87 -19.76
C SER A 190 -1.47 -18.36 -19.43
N PRO A 191 -2.48 -19.27 -19.35
CA PRO A 191 -3.87 -18.94 -19.03
C PRO A 191 -4.09 -18.20 -17.69
N ALA A 192 -3.09 -18.15 -16.82
CA ALA A 192 -3.15 -17.43 -15.55
C ALA A 192 -2.79 -15.94 -15.68
N GLY A 193 -1.90 -15.57 -16.61
CA GLY A 193 -1.44 -14.19 -16.80
C GLY A 193 -2.48 -13.28 -17.46
N TYR A 194 -3.35 -13.87 -18.30
CA TYR A 194 -4.32 -13.16 -19.14
C TYR A 194 -5.77 -13.18 -18.62
N ARG A 195 -5.98 -13.45 -17.32
CA ARG A 195 -7.33 -13.44 -16.73
C ARG A 195 -7.85 -12.01 -16.64
N GLY A 196 -8.49 -11.56 -17.71
CA GLY A 196 -9.45 -10.46 -17.63
C GLY A 196 -10.48 -10.79 -16.54
N LYS A 197 -10.70 -9.84 -15.62
CA LYS A 197 -11.70 -9.99 -14.59
C LYS A 197 -13.02 -9.45 -15.12
N PRO A 198 -14.06 -10.29 -15.30
CA PRO A 198 -15.38 -9.82 -15.74
C PRO A 198 -16.03 -8.87 -14.73
N LYS A 199 -15.45 -8.73 -13.53
CA LYS A 199 -15.82 -7.72 -12.52
C LYS A 199 -14.55 -6.98 -12.08
N GLY A 200 -14.35 -5.75 -12.56
CA GLY A 200 -13.21 -4.89 -12.27
C GLY A 200 -13.39 -3.48 -12.87
N ARG A 201 -12.56 -2.50 -12.47
CA ARG A 201 -12.61 -1.12 -13.02
C ARG A 201 -12.26 -1.05 -14.52
N ALA A 202 -11.56 -2.05 -15.04
CA ALA A 202 -11.40 -2.31 -16.46
C ALA A 202 -12.01 -3.70 -16.71
N THR A 203 -13.28 -3.74 -17.13
CA THR A 203 -14.02 -4.96 -17.47
C THR A 203 -13.46 -5.56 -18.75
N ARG A 204 -12.36 -6.30 -18.62
CA ARG A 204 -11.79 -7.09 -19.72
C ARG A 204 -12.21 -8.55 -19.54
N PRO A 205 -12.74 -9.22 -20.58
CA PRO A 205 -12.98 -10.66 -20.53
C PRO A 205 -11.65 -11.40 -20.45
N ALA A 206 -11.66 -12.62 -19.93
CA ALA A 206 -10.51 -13.52 -20.02
C ALA A 206 -10.31 -13.92 -21.48
N CYS A 207 -9.66 -13.06 -22.25
CA CYS A 207 -9.40 -13.27 -23.67
C CYS A 207 -8.13 -14.10 -23.85
N ARG A 208 -8.18 -15.12 -24.72
CA ARG A 208 -7.01 -15.86 -25.21
C ARG A 208 -6.77 -15.48 -26.66
N GLY A 209 -5.52 -15.28 -27.07
CA GLY A 209 -5.14 -15.07 -28.47
C GLY A 209 -6.10 -14.17 -29.26
N THR A 210 -6.63 -14.69 -30.38
CA THR A 210 -7.61 -14.06 -31.30
C THR A 210 -8.83 -13.43 -30.64
N GLY A 211 -9.34 -14.03 -29.57
CA GLY A 211 -10.51 -13.53 -28.85
C GLY A 211 -10.31 -12.14 -28.22
N CYS A 212 -9.06 -11.73 -27.94
CA CYS A 212 -8.82 -10.40 -27.37
C CYS A 212 -8.94 -9.28 -28.40
N ARG A 213 -8.49 -9.54 -29.64
CA ARG A 213 -8.56 -8.57 -30.74
C ARG A 213 -9.98 -8.38 -31.21
N GLU A 214 -10.77 -9.45 -31.28
CA GLU A 214 -12.19 -9.39 -31.62
C GLU A 214 -12.98 -8.62 -30.57
N TRP A 215 -12.74 -8.89 -29.28
CA TRP A 215 -13.35 -8.10 -28.22
C TRP A 215 -12.95 -6.62 -28.27
N ARG A 216 -11.66 -6.31 -28.48
CA ARG A 216 -11.22 -4.90 -28.63
C ARG A 216 -11.83 -4.23 -29.85
N ARG A 217 -11.92 -4.91 -31.00
CA ARG A 217 -12.60 -4.37 -32.19
C ARG A 217 -14.06 -4.06 -31.90
N ALA A 218 -14.75 -4.96 -31.18
CA ALA A 218 -16.12 -4.75 -30.76
C ALA A 218 -16.27 -3.55 -29.80
N GLN A 219 -15.36 -3.39 -28.83
CA GLN A 219 -15.38 -2.22 -27.93
C GLN A 219 -15.07 -0.91 -28.67
N ALA A 220 -14.05 -0.88 -29.52
CA ALA A 220 -13.71 0.31 -30.31
C ALA A 220 -14.81 0.67 -31.33
N GLN A 221 -15.55 -0.32 -31.84
CA GLN A 221 -16.78 -0.07 -32.61
C GLN A 221 -17.86 0.55 -31.73
N ALA A 222 -18.14 -0.01 -30.55
CA ALA A 222 -19.13 0.52 -29.62
C ALA A 222 -18.82 1.96 -29.16
N GLU A 223 -17.56 2.28 -28.85
CA GLU A 223 -17.12 3.62 -28.48
C GLU A 223 -17.30 4.64 -29.61
N ARG A 224 -17.01 4.25 -30.86
CA ARG A 224 -17.24 5.11 -32.03
C ARG A 224 -18.73 5.35 -32.27
N SER A 225 -19.53 4.29 -32.21
CA SER A 225 -20.99 4.41 -32.34
C SER A 225 -21.60 5.28 -31.24
N ALA A 226 -21.10 5.20 -30.00
CA ALA A 226 -21.55 6.04 -28.89
C ALA A 226 -21.06 7.50 -28.95
N ALA A 227 -20.05 7.80 -29.76
CA ALA A 227 -19.55 9.16 -29.97
C ALA A 227 -20.25 9.89 -31.14
N GLU A 228 -21.00 9.14 -31.97
CA GLU A 228 -21.80 9.67 -33.08
C GLU A 228 -23.27 9.95 -32.69
N GLU A 229 -23.68 9.54 -31.48
CA GLU A 229 -24.97 9.85 -30.83
C GLU A 229 -24.87 11.10 -29.92
#